data_AF-A0A2E9NLX9-F1
#
_entry.id   AF-A0A2E9NLX9-F1
#
_cell.length_a   1.000
_cell.length_b   1.000
_cell.length_c   1.000
_cell.angle_alpha   90.00
_cell.angle_beta   90.00
_cell.angle_gamma   90.00
#
_symmetry.space_group_name_H-M   'P 1'
#
loop_
_entity.id
_entity.type
_entity.pdbx_description
1 polymer ?
#
loop_
_entity_poly.entity_id
_entity_poly.type
_entity_poly.pdbx_seq_one_letter_code
_entity_poly.pdbx_strand_id
1 'polypeptide(L)'
;MPRRHGRLPTWRWTYSVLGVLQYGWPGRETPAYDAGFNVEDEVVAVDDFRVGAGEWNTRLRQYAPGDEVSVLVSRRGMLRRIAATLGEAPDDAWQLEVDPNAHFLQEERVEAWLGIP
;
A
#
# COMPACT_ATOMS: atom_id res chain seq x y z
N MET A 1 12.59 -15.69 -27.58
CA MET A 1 12.91 -15.48 -26.15
C MET A 1 12.90 -13.98 -25.84
N PRO A 2 11.78 -13.36 -25.45
CA PRO A 2 11.79 -11.95 -25.07
C PRO A 2 11.99 -11.79 -23.57
N ARG A 3 12.96 -10.94 -23.20
CA ARG A 3 13.25 -10.53 -21.81
C ARG A 3 12.14 -9.63 -21.29
N ARG A 4 11.43 -10.06 -20.25
CA ARG A 4 10.46 -9.23 -19.52
C ARG A 4 11.21 -8.18 -18.69
N HIS A 5 11.04 -6.90 -19.04
CA HIS A 5 11.39 -5.79 -18.14
C HIS A 5 10.39 -5.81 -16.97
N GLY A 6 10.88 -6.01 -15.74
CA GLY A 6 10.06 -5.96 -14.54
C GLY A 6 9.50 -4.55 -14.33
N ARG A 7 8.17 -4.43 -14.18
CA ARG A 7 7.50 -3.19 -13.79
C ARG A 7 7.83 -2.87 -12.32
N LEU A 8 8.05 -1.58 -12.07
CA LEU A 8 8.37 -1.02 -10.75
C LEU A 8 7.11 -1.06 -9.84
N PRO A 9 7.22 -1.36 -8.54
CA PRO A 9 6.08 -1.34 -7.62
C PRO A 9 5.84 0.08 -7.08
N THR A 10 4.58 0.53 -7.11
CA THR A 10 4.17 1.89 -6.74
C THR A 10 3.13 1.90 -5.64
N TRP A 11 3.55 1.61 -4.41
CA TRP A 11 2.72 1.81 -3.23
C TRP A 11 2.36 3.30 -3.06
N ARG A 12 1.09 3.64 -3.31
CA ARG A 12 0.60 5.02 -3.19
C ARG A 12 -0.10 5.22 -1.85
N TRP A 13 0.68 5.59 -0.84
CA TRP A 13 0.21 6.34 0.32
C TRP A 13 0.09 7.82 -0.09
N THR A 14 -0.94 8.53 0.33
CA THR A 14 -0.95 10.00 0.23
C THR A 14 0.09 10.55 1.21
N TYR A 15 1.33 10.69 0.74
CA TYR A 15 2.43 11.27 1.49
C TYR A 15 2.28 12.79 1.57
N SER A 16 2.61 13.37 2.73
CA SER A 16 3.18 14.71 2.79
C SER A 16 4.27 14.78 3.84
N VAL A 17 5.46 15.15 3.32
CA VAL A 17 6.64 15.78 3.94
C VAL A 17 6.87 15.41 5.41
N LEU A 18 7.80 14.45 5.63
CA LEU A 18 8.40 13.95 6.89
C LEU A 18 8.17 12.46 7.23
N GLY A 19 7.38 11.71 6.45
CA GLY A 19 7.12 10.29 6.78
C GLY A 19 6.02 10.11 7.83
N VAL A 20 5.12 11.09 7.93
CA VAL A 20 3.92 11.06 8.77
C VAL A 20 2.78 10.38 8.00
N LEU A 21 2.12 9.40 8.62
CA LEU A 21 0.87 8.79 8.10
C LEU A 21 -0.29 9.79 8.28
N GLN A 22 -0.57 10.58 7.24
CA GLN A 22 -1.37 11.79 7.47
C GLN A 22 -2.90 11.62 7.38
N TYR A 23 -3.49 10.74 6.55
CA TYR A 23 -4.96 10.81 6.35
C TYR A 23 -5.68 9.52 5.90
N GLY A 24 -5.15 8.33 6.17
CA GLY A 24 -5.86 7.07 5.94
C GLY A 24 -5.97 6.28 7.23
N TRP A 25 -7.19 5.90 7.64
CA TRP A 25 -7.34 4.86 8.65
C TRP A 25 -6.66 3.60 8.09
N PRO A 26 -5.75 2.93 8.82
CA PRO A 26 -5.34 1.60 8.41
C PRO A 26 -6.62 0.77 8.32
N GLY A 27 -6.92 0.28 7.12
CA GLY A 27 -8.11 -0.53 6.89
C GLY A 27 -8.13 -1.64 7.94
N ARG A 28 -9.30 -1.90 8.51
CA ARG A 28 -9.49 -3.13 9.29
C ARG A 28 -9.06 -4.27 8.36
N GLU A 29 -8.27 -5.22 8.86
CA GLU A 29 -7.66 -6.32 8.07
C GLU A 29 -6.42 -5.93 7.25
N THR A 30 -5.68 -4.88 7.65
CA THR A 30 -4.35 -4.60 7.09
C THR A 30 -3.23 -4.98 8.06
N PRO A 31 -2.04 -5.36 7.57
CA PRO A 31 -0.89 -5.66 8.44
C PRO A 31 -0.51 -4.51 9.38
N ALA A 32 -0.71 -3.26 8.94
CA ALA A 32 -0.47 -2.08 9.76
C ALA A 32 -1.50 -1.95 10.91
N TYR A 33 -2.76 -2.29 10.65
CA TYR A 33 -3.80 -2.33 11.69
C TYR A 33 -3.49 -3.40 12.73
N ASP A 34 -3.16 -4.61 12.28
CA ASP A 34 -2.88 -5.75 13.15
C ASP A 34 -1.65 -5.52 14.04
N ALA A 35 -0.62 -4.85 13.50
CA ALA A 35 0.56 -4.44 14.25
C ALA A 35 0.33 -3.25 15.20
N GLY A 36 -0.81 -2.56 15.12
CA GLY A 36 -1.14 -1.44 16.01
C GLY A 36 -0.51 -0.09 15.63
N PHE A 37 -0.25 0.11 14.33
CA PHE A 37 0.06 1.44 13.81
C PHE A 37 -1.14 2.37 13.96
N ASN A 38 -0.85 3.63 14.25
CA ASN A 38 -1.86 4.66 14.34
C ASN A 38 -1.67 5.70 13.22
N VAL A 39 -2.77 6.35 12.87
CA VAL A 39 -2.70 7.61 12.12
C VAL A 39 -1.83 8.59 12.91
N GLU A 40 -1.09 9.44 12.20
CA GLU A 40 -0.11 10.40 12.73
C GLU A 40 1.17 9.80 13.31
N ASP A 41 1.36 8.49 13.26
CA ASP A 41 2.69 7.92 13.51
C ASP A 41 3.66 8.43 12.43
N GLU A 42 4.81 8.93 12.89
CA GLU A 42 5.94 9.28 12.03
C GLU A 42 6.91 8.10 12.00
N VAL A 43 7.12 7.52 10.83
CA VAL A 43 8.07 6.42 10.66
C VAL A 43 9.50 6.97 10.66
N VAL A 44 10.34 6.44 11.56
CA VAL A 44 11.73 6.88 11.73
C VAL A 44 12.72 5.84 11.20
N ALA A 45 12.46 4.56 11.44
CA ALA A 45 13.33 3.47 11.02
C ALA A 45 12.56 2.15 10.81
N VAL A 46 13.14 1.26 10.01
CA VAL A 46 12.74 -0.14 9.89
C VAL A 46 13.97 -0.97 10.25
N ASP A 47 13.78 -1.88 11.20
CA ASP A 47 14.83 -2.61 11.92
C ASP A 47 15.88 -1.65 12.51
N ASP A 48 17.11 -1.71 11.98
CA ASP A 48 18.24 -0.90 12.43
C ASP A 48 18.58 0.23 11.45
N PHE A 49 17.76 0.44 10.43
CA PHE A 49 18.07 1.38 9.37
C PHE A 49 17.06 2.54 9.34
N ARG A 50 17.56 3.77 9.45
CA ARG A 50 16.76 5.00 9.30
C ARG A 50 16.05 5.01 7.95
N VAL A 51 14.82 5.52 7.92
CA VAL A 51 14.03 5.71 6.69
C VAL A 51 13.72 7.19 6.56
N GLY A 52 14.18 7.82 5.48
CA GLY A 52 13.85 9.20 5.12
C GLY A 52 12.49 9.31 4.43
N ALA A 53 12.03 10.56 4.27
CA ALA A 53 10.82 10.85 3.53
C ALA A 53 10.92 10.32 2.09
N GLY A 54 10.02 9.40 1.71
CA GLY A 54 9.99 8.76 0.39
C GLY A 54 10.84 7.48 0.26
N GLU A 55 11.63 7.13 1.28
CA GLU A 55 12.46 5.91 1.24
C GLU A 55 11.71 4.66 1.71
N TRP A 56 10.54 4.83 2.32
CA TRP A 56 9.72 3.76 2.88
C TRP A 56 9.49 2.60 1.89
N ASN A 57 8.94 2.90 0.71
CA ASN A 57 8.67 1.89 -0.31
C ASN A 57 9.96 1.20 -0.78
N THR A 58 11.08 1.93 -0.83
CA THR A 58 12.37 1.39 -1.23
C THR A 58 12.95 0.45 -0.18
N ARG A 59 12.74 0.76 1.11
CA ARG A 59 13.10 -0.13 2.20
C ARG A 59 12.29 -1.40 2.16
N LEU A 60 10.96 -1.30 2.06
CA LEU A 60 10.07 -2.47 2.11
C LEU A 60 10.30 -3.46 0.95
N ARG A 61 10.79 -3.01 -0.21
CA ARG A 61 11.16 -3.90 -1.33
C ARG A 61 12.25 -4.92 -1.01
N GLN A 62 12.96 -4.77 0.11
CA GLN A 62 14.02 -5.68 0.53
C GLN A 62 13.48 -6.90 1.29
N TYR A 63 12.19 -6.90 1.61
CA TYR A 63 11.53 -7.92 2.41
C TYR A 63 10.48 -8.66 1.56
N ALA A 64 10.17 -9.88 1.97
CA ALA A 64 9.09 -10.68 1.41
C ALA A 64 7.81 -10.54 2.25
N PRO A 65 6.63 -10.81 1.66
CA PRO A 65 5.42 -11.07 2.44
C PRO A 65 5.67 -12.19 3.46
N GLY A 66 5.22 -11.98 4.69
CA GLY A 66 5.44 -12.87 5.83
C GLY A 66 6.65 -12.52 6.71
N ASP A 67 7.56 -11.65 6.25
CA ASP A 67 8.69 -11.22 7.06
C ASP A 67 8.25 -10.40 8.27
N GLU A 68 8.88 -10.64 9.42
CA GLU A 68 8.72 -9.81 10.61
C GLU A 68 9.75 -8.67 10.61
N VAL A 69 9.29 -7.45 10.88
CA VAL A 69 10.12 -6.25 10.97
C VAL A 69 9.83 -5.47 12.25
N SER A 70 10.83 -4.77 12.77
CA SER A 70 10.67 -3.82 13.87
C SER A 70 10.65 -2.39 13.32
N VAL A 71 9.50 -1.73 13.32
CA VAL A 71 9.39 -0.33 12.89
C VAL A 71 9.51 0.60 14.07
N LEU A 72 10.46 1.54 14.01
CA LEU A 72 10.56 2.63 14.98
C LEU A 72 9.69 3.80 14.50
N VAL A 73 8.74 4.20 15.34
CA VAL A 73 7.86 5.35 15.09
C VAL A 73 8.01 6.41 16.18
N SER A 74 7.79 7.67 15.82
CA SER A 74 7.50 8.75 16.77
C SER A 74 5.98 8.93 16.83
N ARG A 75 5.40 8.63 18.00
CA ARG A 75 3.96 8.81 18.27
C ARG A 75 3.80 9.93 19.27
N ARG A 76 3.27 11.07 18.82
CA ARG A 76 3.09 12.28 19.66
C ARG A 76 4.38 12.68 20.40
N GLY A 77 5.51 12.59 19.70
CA GLY A 77 6.84 12.93 20.22
C GLY A 77 7.54 11.83 21.02
N MET A 78 6.92 10.64 21.20
CA MET A 78 7.55 9.51 21.89
C MET A 78 7.96 8.43 20.90
N LEU A 79 9.22 7.97 20.99
CA LEU A 79 9.70 6.85 20.19
C LEU A 79 9.15 5.51 20.69
N ARG A 80 8.68 4.67 19.76
CA ARG A 80 8.13 3.35 20.03
C ARG A 80 8.55 2.38 18.94
N ARG A 81 8.89 1.15 19.33
CA ARG A 81 9.06 0.04 18.38
C ARG A 81 7.75 -0.71 18.24
N ILE A 82 7.37 -0.99 17.00
CA ILE A 82 6.20 -1.78 16.63
C ILE A 82 6.73 -2.99 15.86
N ALA A 83 6.45 -4.19 16.36
CA ALA A 83 6.68 -5.42 15.61
C ALA A 83 5.54 -5.59 14.61
N ALA A 84 5.87 -5.89 13.36
CA ALA A 84 4.89 -6.04 12.29
C ALA A 84 5.28 -7.19 11.38
N THR A 85 4.31 -7.99 10.98
CA THR A 85 4.46 -8.97 9.90
C THR A 85 4.04 -8.30 8.59
N LEU A 86 4.87 -8.36 7.56
CA LEU A 86 4.55 -7.74 6.26
C LEU A 86 3.52 -8.59 5.52
N GLY A 87 2.49 -7.94 4.98
CA GLY A 87 1.52 -8.60 4.10
C GLY A 87 1.88 -8.48 2.63
N GLU A 88 1.11 -9.16 1.79
CA GLU A 88 1.20 -9.00 0.34
C GLU A 88 0.75 -7.59 -0.08
N ALA A 89 1.40 -7.07 -1.13
CA ALA A 89 0.98 -5.81 -1.71
C ALA A 89 -0.41 -5.95 -2.32
N PRO A 90 -1.35 -5.04 -2.04
CA PRO A 90 -2.58 -4.99 -2.80
C PRO A 90 -2.24 -4.66 -4.26
N ASP A 91 -3.01 -5.23 -5.20
CA ASP A 91 -2.85 -4.89 -6.61
C ASP A 91 -3.11 -3.40 -6.85
N ASP A 92 -2.14 -2.72 -7.47
CA ASP A 92 -2.16 -1.27 -7.71
C ASP A 92 -3.19 -0.85 -8.78
N ALA A 93 -3.85 -1.80 -9.44
CA ALA A 93 -4.74 -1.53 -10.56
C ALA A 93 -6.01 -2.38 -10.49
N TRP A 94 -7.15 -1.69 -10.38
CA TRP A 94 -8.43 -2.26 -10.77
C TRP A 94 -8.52 -2.17 -12.28
N GLN A 95 -8.44 -3.32 -12.96
CA GLN A 95 -8.70 -3.39 -14.39
C GLN A 95 -10.18 -3.72 -14.57
N LEU A 96 -10.93 -2.77 -15.11
CA LEU A 96 -12.32 -2.98 -15.48
C LEU A 96 -12.36 -3.64 -16.86
N GLU A 97 -13.02 -4.80 -16.95
CA GLU A 97 -13.25 -5.50 -18.21
C GLU A 97 -14.75 -5.72 -18.39
N VAL A 98 -15.23 -5.56 -19.63
CA VAL A 98 -16.60 -5.93 -19.98
C VAL A 98 -16.69 -7.45 -19.94
N ASP A 99 -17.68 -7.99 -19.22
CA ASP A 99 -17.94 -9.42 -19.20
C ASP A 99 -18.27 -9.89 -20.63
N PRO A 100 -17.50 -10.83 -21.22
CA PRO A 100 -17.75 -11.31 -22.57
C PRO A 100 -19.08 -12.07 -22.71
N ASN A 101 -19.72 -12.45 -21.60
CA ASN A 101 -21.04 -13.08 -21.58
C ASN A 101 -22.13 -12.11 -21.08
N ALA A 102 -21.88 -10.80 -21.12
CA ALA A 102 -22.85 -9.80 -20.73
C ALA A 102 -24.17 -10.00 -21.51
N HIS A 103 -25.28 -10.04 -20.79
CA HIS A 103 -26.60 -10.04 -21.40
C HIS A 103 -26.90 -8.65 -21.96
N PHE A 104 -27.76 -8.55 -22.99
CA PHE A 104 -28.13 -7.28 -23.65
C PHE A 104 -28.41 -6.11 -22.68
N LEU A 105 -29.14 -6.36 -21.59
CA LEU A 105 -29.45 -5.34 -20.58
C LEU A 105 -28.23 -4.85 -19.77
N GLN A 106 -27.17 -5.64 -19.69
CA GLN A 106 -25.89 -5.26 -19.06
C GLN A 106 -25.04 -4.43 -20.02
N GLU A 107 -25.04 -4.75 -21.31
CA GLU A 107 -24.38 -3.96 -22.37
C GLU A 107 -24.98 -2.55 -22.45
N GLU A 108 -26.32 -2.43 -22.51
CA GLU A 108 -27.01 -1.12 -22.50
C GLU A 108 -26.65 -0.29 -21.26
N ARG A 109 -26.46 -0.93 -20.10
CA ARG A 109 -26.08 -0.23 -18.86
C ARG A 109 -24.63 0.23 -18.89
N VAL A 110 -23.72 -0.57 -19.47
CA VAL A 110 -22.31 -0.19 -19.65
C VAL A 110 -22.22 0.98 -20.61
N GLU A 111 -22.92 0.95 -21.74
CA GLU A 111 -22.96 2.05 -22.70
C GLU A 111 -23.58 3.31 -22.07
N ALA A 112 -24.72 3.19 -21.39
CA ALA A 112 -25.39 4.33 -20.76
C ALA A 112 -24.55 4.97 -19.62
N TRP A 113 -23.74 4.18 -18.92
CA TRP A 113 -22.97 4.67 -17.77
C TRP A 113 -21.56 5.13 -18.14
N LEU A 114 -20.85 4.37 -18.97
CA LEU A 114 -19.44 4.59 -19.31
C LEU A 114 -19.24 5.15 -20.72
N GLY A 115 -20.26 5.13 -21.59
CA GLY A 115 -20.15 5.58 -22.98
C GLY A 115 -19.22 4.73 -23.85
N ILE A 116 -18.96 3.50 -23.41
CA ILE A 116 -18.12 2.53 -24.12
C ILE A 116 -19.08 1.58 -24.86
N PRO A 117 -18.98 1.46 -26.19
CA PRO A 117 -19.78 0.53 -26.98
C PRO A 117 -19.36 -0.92 -26.78
#